data_AF-A0A4V2AJR8-F1
#
_entry.id   AF-A0A4V2AJR8-F1
#
_cell.length_a   1.000
_cell.length_b   1.000
_cell.length_c   1.000
_cell.angle_alpha   90.00
_cell.angle_beta   90.00
_cell.angle_gamma   90.00
#
_symmetry.space_group_name_H-M   'P 1'
#
loop_
_entity.id
_entity.type
_entity.pdbx_description
1 polymer ?
#
loop_
_entity_poly.entity_id
_entity_poly.type
_entity_poly.pdbx_seq_one_letter_code
_entity_poly.pdbx_strand_id
1 'polypeptide(L)'
;MRTIIVAAAVLGLLLVAAGAAGAHSIPIEATRQWDSALLYGFVHTLAAILAVCLPFRSTLKFISGWFFIASVVLFGGIQIGKIMLAGIPSHPTPLDGLSFLVPVGGICFIVGWLLLGLTAAFAPRSAAGEDVAS
;
A
#
# COMPACT_ATOMS: atom_id res chain seq x y z
N MET A 1 -15.35 -2.79 3.28
CA MET A 1 -14.99 -3.17 1.88
C MET A 1 -14.85 -1.96 0.97
N ARG A 2 -15.93 -1.21 0.66
CA ARG A 2 -15.92 -0.08 -0.30
C ARG A 2 -14.82 0.95 0.01
N THR A 3 -14.68 1.37 1.26
CA THR A 3 -13.69 2.38 1.66
C THR A 3 -12.25 1.97 1.36
N ILE A 4 -11.90 0.70 1.58
CA ILE A 4 -10.54 0.19 1.31
C ILE A 4 -10.28 0.18 -0.21
N ILE A 5 -11.26 -0.21 -1.01
CA ILE A 5 -11.15 -0.20 -2.47
C ILE A 5 -10.96 1.24 -2.99
N VAL A 6 -11.77 2.19 -2.49
CA VAL A 6 -11.64 3.61 -2.84
C VAL A 6 -10.26 4.15 -2.44
N ALA A 7 -9.80 3.87 -1.23
CA ALA A 7 -8.48 4.29 -0.77
C ALA A 7 -7.36 3.68 -1.64
N ALA A 8 -7.43 2.39 -1.94
CA ALA A 8 -6.46 1.72 -2.81
C ALA A 8 -6.47 2.29 -4.23
N ALA A 9 -7.64 2.62 -4.78
CA ALA A 9 -7.75 3.22 -6.11
C ALA A 9 -7.16 4.64 -6.15
N VAL A 10 -7.42 5.45 -5.13
CA VAL A 10 -6.81 6.79 -5.01
C VAL A 10 -5.30 6.68 -4.87
N LEU A 11 -4.80 5.79 -4.01
CA LEU A 11 -3.36 5.57 -3.85
C LEU A 11 -2.71 5.04 -5.14
N GLY A 12 -3.37 4.10 -5.82
CA GLY A 12 -2.92 3.60 -7.13
C GLY A 12 -2.83 4.71 -8.17
N LEU A 13 -3.83 5.60 -8.23
CA LEU A 13 -3.81 6.79 -9.10
C LEU A 13 -2.62 7.69 -8.77
N LEU A 14 -2.38 7.97 -7.48
CA LEU A 14 -1.25 8.81 -7.06
C LEU A 14 0.10 8.15 -7.39
N LEU A 15 0.21 6.83 -7.25
CA LEU A 15 1.43 6.09 -7.62
C LEU A 15 1.68 6.11 -9.12
N VAL A 16 0.64 6.02 -9.96
CA VAL A 16 0.76 6.17 -11.41
C VAL A 16 1.22 7.59 -11.76
N ALA A 17 0.59 8.61 -11.17
CA ALA A 17 0.97 10.00 -11.38
C ALA A 17 2.41 10.26 -10.96
N ALA A 18 2.82 9.75 -9.79
CA ALA A 18 4.20 9.83 -9.32
C ALA A 18 5.13 9.13 -10.32
N GLY A 19 4.90 7.85 -10.66
CA GLY A 19 5.75 7.11 -11.60
C GLY A 19 5.92 7.79 -12.96
N ALA A 20 4.85 8.37 -13.50
CA ALA A 20 4.89 9.15 -14.73
C ALA A 20 5.73 10.43 -14.59
N ALA A 21 5.58 11.16 -13.49
CA ALA A 21 6.36 12.37 -13.23
C ALA A 21 7.85 12.05 -12.98
N GLY A 22 8.13 10.96 -12.26
CA GLY A 22 9.47 10.63 -11.78
C GLY A 22 10.43 10.10 -12.84
N ALA A 23 9.94 9.59 -13.96
CA ALA A 23 10.79 9.00 -15.01
C ALA A 23 11.86 9.96 -15.59
N HIS A 24 11.64 11.28 -15.47
CA HIS A 24 12.52 12.30 -16.05
C HIS A 24 12.97 13.39 -15.07
N SER A 25 12.41 13.43 -13.85
CA SER A 25 12.57 14.57 -12.93
C SER A 25 13.37 14.24 -11.67
N ILE A 26 13.67 12.97 -11.42
CA ILE A 26 14.27 12.51 -10.16
C ILE A 26 15.79 12.37 -10.35
N PRO A 27 16.62 12.78 -9.36
CA PRO A 27 18.06 12.56 -9.39
C PRO A 27 18.42 11.07 -9.47
N ILE A 28 19.54 10.75 -10.12
CA ILE A 28 20.01 9.36 -10.29
C ILE A 28 20.25 8.67 -8.95
N GLU A 29 20.71 9.42 -7.94
CA GLU A 29 20.98 8.94 -6.60
C GLU A 29 19.71 8.50 -5.86
N ALA A 30 18.56 9.08 -6.22
CA ALA A 30 17.26 8.77 -5.61
C ALA A 30 16.48 7.69 -6.37
N THR A 31 16.94 7.28 -7.56
CA THR A 31 16.20 6.34 -8.44
C THR A 31 15.89 5.01 -7.75
N ARG A 32 16.87 4.41 -7.05
CA ARG A 32 16.65 3.13 -6.35
C ARG A 32 15.59 3.24 -5.25
N GLN A 33 15.60 4.33 -4.50
CA GLN A 33 14.64 4.57 -3.42
C GLN A 33 13.25 4.87 -3.99
N TRP A 34 13.19 5.62 -5.09
CA TRP A 34 11.99 5.91 -5.86
C TRP A 34 11.30 4.64 -6.38
N ASP A 35 12.05 3.80 -7.09
CA ASP A 35 11.55 2.54 -7.65
C ASP A 35 11.05 1.60 -6.54
N SER A 36 11.76 1.55 -5.41
CA SER A 36 11.32 0.77 -4.25
C SER A 36 10.00 1.31 -3.68
N ALA A 37 9.86 2.63 -3.53
CA ALA A 37 8.63 3.24 -3.02
C ALA A 37 7.43 2.97 -3.95
N LEU A 38 7.62 3.04 -5.27
CA LEU A 38 6.60 2.73 -6.26
C LEU A 38 6.24 1.24 -6.28
N LEU A 39 7.24 0.36 -6.33
CA LEU A 39 7.03 -1.09 -6.37
C LEU A 39 6.23 -1.56 -5.14
N TYR A 40 6.69 -1.18 -3.94
CA TYR A 40 5.98 -1.52 -2.72
C TYR A 40 4.60 -0.83 -2.67
N GLY A 41 4.48 0.40 -3.16
CA GLY A 41 3.20 1.09 -3.29
C GLY A 41 2.18 0.31 -4.12
N PHE A 42 2.55 -0.07 -5.34
CA PHE A 42 1.66 -0.79 -6.26
C PHE A 42 1.31 -2.19 -5.77
N VAL A 43 2.30 -2.95 -5.30
CA VAL A 43 2.06 -4.30 -4.79
C VAL A 43 1.03 -4.30 -3.66
N HIS A 44 1.12 -3.33 -2.73
CA HIS A 44 0.27 -3.33 -1.55
C HIS A 44 -1.08 -2.62 -1.76
N THR A 45 -1.20 -1.68 -2.69
CA THR A 45 -2.52 -1.19 -3.12
C THR A 45 -3.34 -2.30 -3.77
N LEU A 46 -2.72 -3.11 -4.63
CA LEU A 46 -3.37 -4.29 -5.20
C LEU A 46 -3.68 -5.35 -4.13
N ALA A 47 -2.75 -5.62 -3.21
CA ALA A 47 -2.99 -6.54 -2.10
C ALA A 47 -4.15 -6.08 -1.19
N ALA A 48 -4.31 -4.78 -0.96
CA ALA A 48 -5.44 -4.23 -0.21
C ALA A 48 -6.79 -4.54 -0.87
N ILE A 49 -6.87 -4.40 -2.20
CA ILE A 49 -8.07 -4.75 -2.98
C ILE A 49 -8.32 -6.27 -2.88
N LEU A 50 -7.29 -7.08 -3.14
CA LEU A 50 -7.40 -8.54 -3.07
C LEU A 50 -7.88 -9.02 -1.70
N ALA A 51 -7.28 -8.51 -0.63
CA ALA A 51 -7.65 -8.88 0.74
C ALA A 51 -9.15 -8.74 0.98
N VAL A 52 -9.76 -7.63 0.56
CA VAL A 52 -11.19 -7.38 0.80
C VAL A 52 -12.12 -8.06 -0.21
N CYS A 53 -11.63 -8.44 -1.39
CA CYS A 53 -12.41 -9.11 -2.43
C CYS A 53 -12.45 -10.64 -2.27
N LEU A 54 -11.51 -11.24 -1.52
CA LEU A 54 -11.53 -12.68 -1.29
C LEU A 54 -12.82 -13.12 -0.57
N PRO A 55 -13.42 -14.26 -0.96
CA PRO A 55 -14.72 -14.71 -0.47
C PRO A 55 -14.61 -15.39 0.90
N PHE A 56 -13.88 -14.79 1.85
CA PHE A 56 -13.73 -15.28 3.21
C PHE A 56 -14.60 -14.49 4.18
N ARG A 57 -15.29 -15.17 5.11
CA ARG A 57 -16.08 -14.53 6.17
C ARG A 57 -15.20 -14.28 7.39
N SER A 58 -14.39 -13.23 7.33
CA SER A 58 -13.53 -12.83 8.45
C SER A 58 -13.34 -11.32 8.50
N THR A 59 -13.17 -10.77 9.69
CA THR A 59 -12.79 -9.35 9.87
C THR A 59 -11.32 -9.13 9.54
N LEU A 60 -10.47 -10.18 9.64
CA LEU A 60 -9.02 -10.09 9.42
C LEU A 60 -8.68 -9.62 7.99
N LYS A 61 -9.49 -9.95 6.97
CA LYS A 61 -9.31 -9.39 5.60
C LYS A 61 -9.42 -7.87 5.56
N PHE A 62 -10.32 -7.28 6.34
CA PHE A 62 -10.46 -5.83 6.38
C PHE A 62 -9.31 -5.17 7.15
N ILE A 63 -8.87 -5.80 8.24
CA ILE A 63 -7.71 -5.34 9.01
C ILE A 63 -6.44 -5.41 8.13
N SER A 64 -6.21 -6.54 7.44
CA SER A 64 -5.14 -6.72 6.45
C SER A 64 -5.17 -5.62 5.38
N GLY A 65 -6.35 -5.36 4.79
CA GLY A 65 -6.52 -4.29 3.81
C GLY A 65 -6.11 -2.91 4.35
N TRP A 66 -6.49 -2.57 5.58
CA TRP A 66 -6.08 -1.31 6.22
C TRP A 66 -4.58 -1.24 6.52
N PHE A 67 -3.95 -2.36 6.91
CA PHE A 67 -2.49 -2.41 7.09
C PHE A 67 -1.75 -2.13 5.79
N PHE A 68 -2.24 -2.66 4.66
CA PHE A 68 -1.68 -2.37 3.35
C PHE A 68 -1.89 -0.91 2.91
N ILE A 69 -3.05 -0.31 3.21
CA ILE A 69 -3.27 1.12 2.94
C ILE A 69 -2.31 1.97 3.78
N ALA A 70 -2.22 1.69 5.08
CA ALA A 70 -1.34 2.42 5.99
C ALA A 70 0.13 2.30 5.59
N SER A 71 0.57 1.11 5.19
CA SER A 71 1.95 0.90 4.77
C SER A 71 2.30 1.64 3.48
N VAL A 72 1.39 1.72 2.51
CA VAL A 72 1.60 2.51 1.29
C VAL A 72 1.78 4.00 1.62
N VAL A 73 0.99 4.54 2.55
CA VAL A 73 1.10 5.95 2.98
C VAL A 73 2.40 6.19 3.75
N LEU A 74 2.69 5.37 4.77
CA LEU A 74 3.83 5.56 5.68
C LEU A 74 5.17 5.24 5.04
N PHE A 75 5.23 4.23 4.16
CA PHE A 75 6.47 3.87 3.47
C PHE A 75 6.55 4.59 2.12
N GLY A 76 5.66 4.26 1.19
CA GLY A 76 5.72 4.77 -0.18
C GLY A 76 5.46 6.27 -0.26
N GLY A 77 4.37 6.74 0.34
CA GLY A 77 3.95 8.14 0.30
C GLY A 77 4.97 9.10 0.90
N ILE A 78 5.51 8.78 2.08
CA ILE A 78 6.55 9.60 2.73
C ILE A 78 7.79 9.64 1.84
N GLN A 79 8.27 8.50 1.34
CA GLN A 79 9.49 8.44 0.52
C GLN A 79 9.32 9.19 -0.82
N ILE A 80 8.19 9.01 -1.50
CA ILE A 80 7.87 9.73 -2.75
C ILE A 80 7.79 11.23 -2.48
N GLY A 81 7.04 11.65 -1.46
CA GLY A 81 6.89 13.07 -1.10
C GLY A 81 8.23 13.72 -0.74
N LYS A 82 9.07 13.01 0.02
CA LYS A 82 10.44 13.46 0.34
C LYS A 82 11.27 13.70 -0.92
N ILE A 83 11.31 12.72 -1.82
CA ILE A 83 12.12 12.80 -3.04
C ILE A 83 11.64 13.94 -3.94
N MET A 84 10.32 14.09 -4.11
CA MET A 84 9.76 15.17 -4.93
C MET A 84 9.96 16.56 -4.31
N LEU A 85 9.95 16.68 -2.98
CA LEU A 85 10.10 17.96 -2.29
C LEU A 85 11.57 18.37 -2.10
N ALA A 86 12.48 17.41 -1.98
CA ALA A 86 13.89 17.68 -1.78
C ALA A 86 14.54 18.24 -3.05
N GLY A 87 14.16 17.73 -4.23
CA GLY A 87 14.78 18.07 -5.51
C GLY A 87 16.26 17.65 -5.64
N ILE A 88 17.03 17.65 -4.54
CA ILE A 88 18.44 17.31 -4.39
C ILE A 88 18.65 16.72 -2.96
N PRO A 89 19.37 15.61 -2.78
CA PRO A 89 19.52 14.89 -1.49
C PRO A 89 20.13 15.67 -0.31
N SER A 90 20.68 16.86 -0.56
CA SER A 90 21.50 17.62 0.40
C SER A 90 20.73 18.73 1.13
N HIS A 91 19.46 18.97 0.82
CA HIS A 91 18.66 20.01 1.49
C HIS A 91 17.64 19.40 2.47
N PRO A 92 17.63 19.82 3.75
CA PRO A 92 16.63 19.34 4.69
C PRO A 92 15.23 19.76 4.24
N THR A 93 14.31 18.81 4.24
CA THR A 93 12.90 18.97 3.90
C THR A 93 12.04 18.88 5.16
N PRO A 94 10.85 19.51 5.17
CA PRO A 94 9.87 19.33 6.25
C PRO A 94 9.51 17.87 6.53
N LEU A 95 9.70 17.00 5.54
CA LEU A 95 9.39 15.57 5.60
C LEU A 95 10.54 14.72 6.16
N ASP A 96 11.73 15.27 6.40
CA ASP A 96 12.82 14.52 7.03
C ASP A 96 12.46 14.07 8.43
N GLY A 97 11.74 14.91 9.17
CA GLY A 97 11.16 14.57 10.48
C GLY A 97 10.14 13.45 10.42
N LEU A 98 9.60 13.08 9.26
CA LEU A 98 8.67 11.96 9.07
C LEU A 98 9.38 10.65 8.69
N SER A 99 10.69 10.67 8.44
CA SER A 99 11.44 9.49 7.98
C SER A 99 11.44 8.34 9.00
N PHE A 100 11.29 8.64 10.29
CA PHE A 100 11.19 7.62 11.33
C PHE A 100 9.92 6.75 11.21
N LEU A 101 8.92 7.19 10.45
CA LEU A 101 7.70 6.44 10.18
C LEU A 101 7.88 5.40 9.06
N VAL A 102 8.93 5.51 8.24
CA VAL A 102 9.18 4.56 7.13
C VAL A 102 9.38 3.12 7.65
N PRO A 103 10.17 2.86 8.71
CA PRO A 103 10.22 1.54 9.35
C PRO A 103 8.86 1.03 9.84
N VAL A 104 8.01 1.92 10.36
CA VAL A 104 6.64 1.58 10.80
C VAL A 104 5.81 1.11 9.61
N GLY A 105 5.91 1.79 8.46
CA GLY A 105 5.30 1.33 7.21
C GLY A 105 5.78 -0.05 6.78
N GLY A 106 7.07 -0.36 6.97
CA GLY A 106 7.65 -1.69 6.74
C GLY A 106 7.00 -2.78 7.62
N ILE A 107 6.81 -2.50 8.90
CA ILE A 107 6.10 -3.40 9.82
C ILE A 107 4.65 -3.60 9.37
N CYS A 108 3.98 -2.53 8.92
CA CYS A 108 2.62 -2.62 8.42
C CYS A 108 2.51 -3.52 7.18
N PHE A 109 3.50 -3.53 6.28
CA PHE A 109 3.53 -4.50 5.16
C PHE A 109 3.53 -5.94 5.69
N ILE A 110 4.43 -6.25 6.62
CA ILE A 110 4.58 -7.60 7.18
C ILE A 110 3.28 -8.06 7.86
N VAL A 111 2.71 -7.22 8.71
CA VAL A 111 1.45 -7.53 9.41
C VAL A 111 0.29 -7.69 8.43
N GLY A 112 0.21 -6.85 7.40
CA GLY A 112 -0.82 -6.96 6.36
C GLY A 112 -0.82 -8.32 5.67
N TRP A 113 0.36 -8.81 5.25
CA TRP A 113 0.52 -10.12 4.62
C TRP A 113 0.24 -11.27 5.58
N LEU A 114 0.71 -11.17 6.82
CA LEU A 114 0.42 -12.15 7.86
C LEU A 114 -1.09 -12.31 8.06
N LEU A 115 -1.80 -11.19 8.23
CA LEU A 115 -3.26 -11.20 8.42
C LEU A 115 -4.01 -11.72 7.19
N LEU A 116 -3.52 -11.46 5.98
CA LEU A 116 -4.08 -12.02 4.76
C LEU A 116 -3.94 -13.56 4.75
N GLY A 117 -2.75 -14.06 5.09
CA GLY A 117 -2.48 -15.49 5.21
C GLY A 117 -3.34 -16.16 6.29
N LEU A 118 -3.45 -15.55 7.46
CA LEU A 118 -4.32 -16.03 8.54
C LEU A 118 -5.79 -16.02 8.14
N THR A 119 -6.24 -15.02 7.39
CA THR A 119 -7.60 -15.01 6.83
C THR A 119 -7.81 -16.23 5.93
N ALA A 120 -6.90 -16.49 4.99
CA ALA A 120 -7.05 -17.63 4.08
C ALA A 120 -6.95 -18.99 4.77
N ALA A 121 -6.11 -19.11 5.82
CA ALA A 121 -5.89 -20.36 6.53
C ALA A 121 -7.04 -20.75 7.46
N PHE A 122 -7.71 -19.77 8.08
CA PHE A 122 -8.65 -20.03 9.17
C PHE A 122 -10.09 -19.56 8.91
N ALA A 123 -10.32 -18.69 7.94
CA ALA A 123 -11.67 -18.16 7.71
C ALA A 123 -12.53 -19.13 6.87
N PRO A 124 -13.80 -19.36 7.26
CA PRO A 124 -14.74 -20.05 6.41
C PRO A 124 -14.94 -19.31 5.08
N ARG A 125 -15.09 -20.06 3.99
CA ARG A 125 -15.54 -19.49 2.72
C ARG A 125 -16.96 -18.96 2.87
N SER A 126 -17.23 -17.84 2.21
CA SER A 126 -18.57 -17.30 2.06
C SER A 126 -19.33 -18.24 1.13
N ALA A 127 -20.43 -18.82 1.61
CA ALA A 127 -21.34 -19.57 0.75
C ALA A 127 -21.86 -18.60 -0.32
N ALA A 128 -21.44 -18.83 -1.57
CA ALA A 128 -22.02 -18.16 -2.73
C ALA A 128 -22.57 -19.28 -3.61
N GLY A 129 -23.87 -19.58 -3.51
CA GLY A 129 -24.55 -20.41 -4.51
C GLY A 129 -25.74 -21.30 -4.13
N GLU A 130 -26.25 -21.40 -2.90
CA GLU A 130 -27.38 -22.31 -2.63
C GLU A 130 -28.79 -21.73 -2.90
N ASP A 131 -28.96 -20.41 -3.00
CA ASP A 131 -30.28 -19.77 -3.20
C ASP A 131 -30.78 -19.73 -4.67
N VAL A 132 -30.10 -20.38 -5.62
CA VAL A 132 -30.57 -20.48 -7.02
C VAL A 132 -31.21 -21.85 -7.32
N ALA A 133 -31.25 -22.75 -6.33
CA ALA A 133 -31.73 -24.13 -6.50
C ALA A 133 -32.96 -24.52 -5.65
N SER A 134 -33.70 -23.55 -5.09
CA SER A 134 -34.96 -23.81 -4.37
C SER A 134 -36.15 -23.06 -4.95
#